data_AF-A0A954EQY2-F1
#
_entry.id   AF-A0A954EQY2-F1
#
_cell.length_a   1.000
_cell.length_b   1.000
_cell.length_c   1.000
_cell.angle_alpha   90.00
_cell.angle_beta   90.00
_cell.angle_gamma   90.00
#
_symmetry.space_group_name_H-M   'P 1'
#
loop_
_entity.id
_entity.type
_entity.pdbx_description
1 polymer ?
#
loop_
_entity_poly.entity_id
_entity_poly.type
_entity_poly.pdbx_seq_one_letter_code
_entity_poly.pdbx_strand_id
1 'polypeptide(L)'
;MLRMTTPLILLALAQVSFAADPFAAPAESGEMEQLFNGKDLTGWDGDARLWSVKDGVIHGETTPENAANGNTFLICQGQELGDFELRLSFRASASNNSGIQYRSKHITDGKPRNEWVVR
;
A
#
# COMPACT_ATOMS: atom_id res chain seq x y z
N MET A 1 -18.26 51.79 -52.43
CA MET A 1 -18.57 51.24 -51.10
C MET A 1 -18.46 49.72 -51.19
N LEU A 2 -17.35 49.15 -50.71
CA LEU A 2 -17.05 47.72 -50.84
C LEU A 2 -17.52 46.98 -49.58
N ARG A 3 -18.42 46.00 -49.72
CA ARG A 3 -18.90 45.17 -48.61
C ARG A 3 -17.96 43.98 -48.40
N MET A 4 -17.27 43.94 -47.26
CA MET A 4 -16.50 42.78 -46.79
C MET A 4 -17.39 41.88 -45.93
N THR A 5 -17.58 40.63 -46.35
CA THR A 5 -18.20 39.58 -45.55
C THR A 5 -17.11 38.75 -44.88
N THR A 6 -17.03 38.79 -43.54
CA THR A 6 -16.10 37.97 -42.75
C THR A 6 -16.69 36.57 -42.52
N PRO A 7 -15.96 35.48 -42.79
CA PRO A 7 -16.45 34.14 -42.47
C PRO A 7 -16.23 33.85 -40.98
N LEU A 8 -17.25 33.31 -40.32
CA LEU A 8 -17.18 32.82 -38.94
C LEU A 8 -16.65 31.39 -38.98
N ILE A 9 -15.41 31.17 -38.53
CA ILE A 9 -14.83 29.82 -38.41
C ILE A 9 -15.28 29.26 -37.05
N LEU A 10 -16.19 28.28 -37.07
CA LEU A 10 -16.52 27.48 -35.90
C LEU A 10 -15.37 26.51 -35.63
N LEU A 11 -14.65 26.71 -34.53
CA LEU A 11 -13.66 25.76 -34.04
C LEU A 11 -14.38 24.67 -33.22
N ALA A 12 -14.57 23.49 -33.80
CA ALA A 12 -15.09 22.34 -33.07
C ALA A 12 -13.99 21.78 -32.14
N LEU A 13 -14.15 21.92 -30.82
CA LEU A 13 -13.30 21.21 -29.86
C LEU A 13 -13.67 19.73 -29.86
N ALA A 14 -12.76 18.88 -30.33
CA ALA A 14 -12.87 17.45 -30.16
C ALA A 14 -12.73 17.11 -28.66
N GLN A 15 -13.79 16.59 -28.05
CA GLN A 15 -13.72 16.09 -26.68
C GLN A 15 -13.08 14.70 -26.69
N VAL A 16 -11.84 14.62 -26.21
CA VAL A 16 -11.16 13.34 -25.99
C VAL A 16 -11.71 12.76 -24.69
N SER A 17 -12.54 11.74 -24.78
CA SER A 17 -12.95 10.96 -23.60
C SER A 17 -11.82 10.00 -23.23
N PHE A 18 -11.19 10.22 -22.09
CA PHE A 18 -10.28 9.24 -21.51
C PHE A 18 -11.11 8.10 -20.93
N ALA A 19 -11.02 6.92 -21.53
CA ALA A 19 -11.52 5.71 -20.90
C ALA A 19 -10.69 5.47 -19.63
N ALA A 20 -11.36 5.28 -18.49
CA ALA A 20 -10.68 4.90 -17.26
C ALA A 20 -10.00 3.53 -17.46
N ASP A 21 -8.74 3.43 -17.05
CA ASP A 21 -8.02 2.15 -17.05
C ASP A 21 -8.74 1.19 -16.08
N PRO A 22 -9.24 0.03 -16.56
CA PRO A 22 -9.95 -0.93 -15.70
C PRO A 22 -9.06 -1.53 -14.60
N PHE A 23 -7.74 -1.31 -14.64
CA PHE A 23 -6.78 -1.74 -13.63
C PHE A 23 -6.29 -0.61 -12.73
N ALA A 24 -6.71 0.64 -12.96
CA ALA A 24 -6.36 1.73 -12.05
C ALA A 24 -7.16 1.59 -10.75
N ALA A 25 -6.46 1.71 -9.62
CA ALA A 25 -7.12 1.82 -8.33
C ALA A 25 -8.07 3.04 -8.35
N PRO A 26 -9.27 2.95 -7.73
CA PRO A 26 -10.14 4.11 -7.58
C PRO A 26 -9.41 5.24 -6.85
N ALA A 27 -9.79 6.49 -7.15
CA ALA A 27 -9.30 7.62 -6.37
C ALA A 27 -9.54 7.38 -4.87
N GLU A 28 -8.55 7.69 -4.04
CA GLU A 28 -8.67 7.63 -2.59
C GLU A 28 -9.75 8.63 -2.14
N SER A 29 -10.69 8.18 -1.32
CA SER A 29 -11.65 9.10 -0.70
C SER A 29 -10.93 9.94 0.35
N GLY A 30 -11.47 11.13 0.66
CA GLY A 30 -10.96 11.95 1.77
C GLY A 30 -11.13 11.33 3.16
N GLU A 31 -11.76 10.15 3.25
CA GLU A 31 -11.96 9.36 4.47
C GLU A 31 -10.87 8.31 4.69
N MET A 32 -9.99 8.08 3.70
CA MET A 32 -8.87 7.15 3.82
C MET A 32 -7.79 7.73 4.74
N GLU A 33 -7.35 6.93 5.72
CA GLU A 33 -6.23 7.26 6.59
C GLU A 33 -4.93 6.61 6.09
N GLN A 34 -3.85 7.39 6.08
CA GLN A 34 -2.53 6.85 5.71
C GLN A 34 -1.93 6.04 6.85
N LEU A 35 -1.80 4.72 6.63
CA LEU A 35 -1.23 3.79 7.61
C LEU A 35 0.30 3.84 7.67
N PHE A 36 0.95 4.21 6.56
CA PHE A 36 2.40 4.30 6.47
C PHE A 36 2.82 5.71 6.06
N ASN A 37 3.80 6.26 6.79
CA ASN A 37 4.22 7.65 6.65
C ASN A 37 5.21 7.89 5.48
N GLY A 38 5.60 6.84 4.74
CA GLY A 38 6.52 6.92 3.61
C GLY A 38 8.01 7.04 3.98
N LYS A 39 8.37 7.03 5.27
CA LYS A 39 9.71 7.38 5.76
C LYS A 39 10.32 6.33 6.66
N ASP A 40 9.55 5.85 7.63
CA ASP A 40 10.03 4.94 8.67
C ASP A 40 8.90 4.05 9.22
N LEU A 41 9.27 3.12 10.10
CA LEU A 41 8.35 2.17 10.70
C LEU A 41 7.67 2.72 11.98
N THR A 42 7.55 4.04 12.14
CA THR A 42 6.78 4.60 13.26
C THR A 42 5.34 4.10 13.22
N GLY A 43 4.84 3.56 14.33
CA GLY A 43 3.53 2.92 14.40
C GLY A 43 3.53 1.45 13.96
N TRP A 44 4.70 0.85 13.73
CA TRP A 44 4.85 -0.56 13.39
C TRP A 44 5.86 -1.25 14.32
N ASP A 45 5.61 -2.52 14.62
CA ASP A 45 6.51 -3.36 15.41
C ASP A 45 6.81 -4.65 14.64
N GLY A 46 8.10 -4.98 14.50
CA GLY A 46 8.57 -6.09 13.68
C GLY A 46 10.05 -6.36 13.90
N ASP A 47 10.51 -7.52 13.43
CA ASP A 47 11.93 -7.87 13.46
C ASP A 47 12.74 -6.88 12.61
N ALA A 48 13.49 -5.99 13.27
CA ALA A 48 14.30 -4.97 12.60
C ALA A 48 15.41 -5.55 11.71
N ARG A 49 15.71 -6.85 11.84
CA ARG A 49 16.62 -7.54 10.92
C ARG A 49 15.97 -7.83 9.57
N LEU A 50 14.65 -7.95 9.52
CA LEU A 50 13.89 -8.39 8.35
C LEU A 50 13.08 -7.25 7.71
N TRP A 51 12.68 -6.27 8.52
CA TRP A 51 11.84 -5.15 8.11
C TRP A 51 12.62 -3.84 8.08
N SER A 52 12.47 -3.12 6.98
CA SER A 52 13.09 -1.80 6.76
C SER A 52 12.20 -0.94 5.87
N VAL A 53 12.55 0.33 5.71
CA VAL A 53 12.01 1.18 4.64
C VAL A 53 13.09 1.38 3.58
N LYS A 54 12.78 1.06 2.33
CA LYS A 54 13.66 1.28 1.17
C LYS A 54 12.86 2.03 0.09
N ASP A 55 13.41 3.13 -0.41
CA ASP A 55 12.79 3.97 -1.46
C ASP A 55 11.34 4.38 -1.16
N GLY A 56 11.06 4.70 0.11
CA GLY A 56 9.73 5.10 0.56
C GLY A 56 8.70 3.97 0.59
N VAL A 57 9.14 2.71 0.66
CA VAL A 57 8.28 1.52 0.74
C VAL A 57 8.72 0.63 1.90
N ILE A 58 7.75 0.05 2.62
CA ILE A 58 8.02 -1.00 3.60
C ILE A 58 8.59 -2.22 2.88
N HIS A 59 9.79 -2.65 3.26
CA HIS A 59 10.51 -3.74 2.64
C HIS A 59 10.79 -4.86 3.65
N GLY A 60 10.16 -6.01 3.43
CA GLY A 60 10.44 -7.26 4.13
C GLY A 60 11.38 -8.15 3.30
N GLU A 61 12.48 -8.61 3.89
CA GLU A 61 13.51 -9.38 3.20
C GLU A 61 14.02 -10.52 4.09
N THR A 62 14.22 -11.69 3.50
CA THR A 62 14.92 -12.82 4.11
C THR A 62 16.00 -13.31 3.16
N THR A 63 17.17 -13.65 3.69
CA THR A 63 18.27 -14.29 2.93
C THR A 63 18.65 -15.61 3.60
N PRO A 64 19.48 -16.47 2.98
CA PRO A 64 20.02 -17.65 3.66
C PRO A 64 20.75 -17.32 4.97
N GLU A 65 21.44 -16.18 5.02
CA GLU A 65 22.18 -15.70 6.19
C GLU A 65 21.27 -15.00 7.22
N ASN A 66 20.13 -14.48 6.77
CA ASN A 66 19.16 -13.76 7.59
C ASN A 66 17.75 -14.32 7.38
N ALA A 67 17.58 -15.59 7.76
CA ALA A 67 16.32 -16.29 7.63
C ALA A 67 15.36 -15.93 8.78
N ALA A 68 14.06 -15.87 8.47
CA ALA A 68 13.03 -15.77 9.49
C ALA A 68 12.94 -17.06 10.32
N ASN A 69 12.76 -16.93 11.64
CA ASN A 69 12.53 -18.08 12.52
C ASN A 69 11.04 -18.46 12.57
N GLY A 70 10.55 -19.08 11.50
CA GLY A 70 9.13 -19.32 11.27
C GLY A 70 8.38 -18.07 10.79
N ASN A 71 7.05 -18.10 10.84
CA ASN A 71 6.24 -16.94 10.46
C ASN A 71 6.48 -15.78 11.42
N THR A 72 6.74 -14.61 10.86
CA THR A 72 6.97 -13.36 11.57
C THR A 72 6.29 -12.25 10.78
N PHE A 73 5.78 -11.22 11.46
CA PHE A 73 4.95 -10.19 10.88
C PHE A 73 5.48 -8.79 11.23
N LEU A 74 5.16 -7.81 10.39
CA LEU A 74 5.22 -6.41 10.77
C LEU A 74 3.81 -6.02 11.25
N ILE A 75 3.69 -5.68 12.52
CA ILE A 75 2.43 -5.49 13.23
C ILE A 75 2.17 -3.98 13.37
N CYS A 76 1.07 -3.50 12.82
CA CYS A 76 0.61 -2.13 13.03
C CYS A 76 0.18 -1.92 14.49
N GLN A 77 0.62 -0.83 15.11
CA GLN A 77 0.46 -0.54 16.53
C GLN A 77 -0.41 0.69 16.76
N GLY A 78 -1.06 0.76 17.93
CA GLY A 78 -1.75 1.97 18.39
C GLY A 78 -3.07 2.27 17.69
N GLN A 79 -3.61 1.32 16.90
CA GLN A 79 -4.90 1.46 16.24
C GLN A 79 -5.80 0.27 16.56
N GLU A 80 -6.99 0.56 17.08
CA GLU A 80 -8.10 -0.40 17.11
C GLU A 80 -8.98 -0.15 15.88
N LEU A 81 -8.88 -1.04 14.90
CA LEU A 81 -9.63 -0.93 13.65
C LEU A 81 -10.96 -1.69 13.74
N GLY A 82 -12.04 -1.00 13.42
CA GLY A 82 -13.39 -1.56 13.25
C GLY A 82 -13.56 -2.20 11.86
N ASP A 83 -14.64 -1.84 11.19
CA ASP A 83 -14.82 -2.15 9.76
C ASP A 83 -14.04 -1.13 8.94
N PHE A 84 -13.31 -1.61 7.92
CA PHE A 84 -12.43 -0.77 7.12
C PHE A 84 -12.35 -1.25 5.67
N GLU A 85 -11.95 -0.35 4.78
CA GLU A 85 -11.46 -0.66 3.44
C GLU A 85 -9.95 -0.43 3.42
N LEU A 86 -9.17 -1.47 3.08
CA LEU A 86 -7.72 -1.35 2.96
C LEU A 86 -7.32 -1.27 1.49
N ARG A 87 -6.59 -0.21 1.14
CA ARG A 87 -5.96 -0.05 -0.17
C ARG A 87 -4.45 -0.02 0.00
N LEU A 88 -3.75 -0.82 -0.79
CA LEU A 88 -2.29 -0.82 -0.87
C LEU A 88 -1.81 -1.37 -2.20
N SER A 89 -0.58 -1.02 -2.53
CA SER A 89 0.19 -1.71 -3.58
C SER A 89 1.23 -2.60 -2.91
N PHE A 90 1.46 -3.78 -3.47
CA PHE A 90 2.53 -4.66 -3.02
C PHE A 90 3.30 -5.22 -4.21
N ARG A 91 4.55 -5.61 -3.97
CA ARG A 91 5.37 -6.33 -4.93
C ARG A 91 6.02 -7.50 -4.21
N ALA A 92 5.85 -8.70 -4.77
CA ALA A 92 6.49 -9.92 -4.30
C ALA A 92 7.23 -10.59 -5.45
N SER A 93 8.31 -11.31 -5.13
CA SER A 93 8.96 -12.19 -6.11
C SER A 93 8.27 -13.57 -6.13
N ALA A 94 8.47 -14.35 -7.19
CA ALA A 94 7.81 -15.65 -7.37
C ALA A 94 8.15 -16.69 -6.27
N SER A 95 9.28 -16.53 -5.57
CA SER A 95 9.71 -17.43 -4.50
C SER A 95 9.30 -16.96 -3.10
N ASN A 96 8.64 -15.80 -2.99
CA ASN A 96 8.32 -15.20 -1.69
C ASN A 96 6.99 -15.76 -1.16
N ASN A 97 6.88 -15.89 0.16
CA ASN A 97 5.62 -16.11 0.84
C ASN A 97 5.36 -14.91 1.77
N SER A 98 4.28 -14.18 1.51
CA SER A 98 3.86 -13.02 2.30
C SER A 98 2.34 -12.88 2.22
N GLY A 99 1.78 -12.02 3.05
CA GLY A 99 0.35 -11.75 3.08
C GLY A 99 0.00 -10.67 4.09
N ILE A 100 -1.24 -10.19 4.01
CA ILE A 100 -1.80 -9.25 4.97
C ILE A 100 -2.74 -10.03 5.88
N GLN A 101 -2.50 -9.94 7.18
CA GLN A 101 -3.42 -10.44 8.20
C GLN A 101 -4.17 -9.26 8.82
N TYR A 102 -5.47 -9.45 9.06
CA TYR A 102 -6.31 -8.49 9.76
C TYR A 102 -7.15 -9.23 10.79
N ARG A 103 -7.52 -8.55 11.88
CA ARG A 103 -8.24 -9.12 13.03
C ARG A 103 -7.52 -10.30 13.71
N SER A 104 -6.23 -10.50 13.42
CA SER A 104 -5.37 -11.42 14.17
C SER A 104 -5.02 -10.83 15.53
N LYS A 105 -4.75 -11.71 16.49
CA LYS A 105 -4.23 -11.36 17.82
C LYS A 105 -2.74 -11.63 17.86
N HIS A 106 -2.01 -10.70 18.46
CA HIS A 106 -0.60 -10.90 18.79
C HIS A 106 -0.47 -11.98 19.88
N ILE A 107 0.31 -13.01 19.59
CA ILE A 107 0.52 -14.15 20.50
C ILE A 107 1.71 -13.83 21.41
N THR A 108 1.40 -13.33 22.60
CA THR A 108 2.40 -13.02 23.64
C THR A 108 2.48 -14.10 24.73
N ASP A 109 1.49 -14.97 24.82
CA ASP A 109 1.46 -16.06 25.80
C ASP A 109 2.28 -17.28 25.35
N GLY A 110 2.85 -17.99 26.34
CA GLY A 110 3.55 -19.25 26.12
C GLY A 110 4.99 -19.06 25.62
N LYS A 111 5.36 -19.81 24.58
CA LYS A 111 6.71 -19.80 23.98
C LYS A 111 6.60 -19.76 22.45
N PRO A 112 6.20 -18.62 21.86
CA PRO A 112 6.19 -18.48 20.41
C PRO A 112 7.62 -18.60 19.84
N ARG A 113 7.74 -18.95 18.55
CA ARG A 113 9.05 -19.12 17.90
C ARG A 113 9.83 -17.80 17.76
N ASN A 114 9.12 -16.69 17.71
CA ASN A 114 9.65 -15.32 17.67
C ASN A 114 8.61 -14.38 18.29
N GLU A 115 8.98 -13.10 18.46
CA GLU A 115 8.15 -12.11 19.15
C GLU A 115 6.97 -11.62 18.30
N TRP A 116 7.03 -11.71 16.97
CA TRP A 116 6.04 -11.12 16.07
C TRP A 116 5.16 -12.19 15.42
N VAL A 117 4.54 -13.04 16.24
CA VAL A 117 3.58 -14.05 15.78
C VAL A 117 2.16 -13.56 16.01
N VAL A 118 1.31 -13.62 14.98
CA VAL A 118 -0.12 -13.31 15.09
C VAL A 118 -0.98 -14.49 14.60
N ARG A 119 -2.18 -14.65 15.17
CA ARG A 119 -3.18 -15.65 14.76
C ARG A 119 -4.60 -15.11 14.82
#